data_AF-A0A6J3LY13-F1
#
_entry.id   AF-A0A6J3LY13-F1
#
_cell.length_a   1.000
_cell.length_b   1.000
_cell.length_c   1.000
_cell.angle_alpha   90.00
_cell.angle_beta   90.00
_cell.angle_gamma   90.00
#
_symmetry.space_group_name_H-M   'P 1'
#
loop_
_entity.id
_entity.type
_entity.pdbx_description
1 polymer ?
#
loop_
_entity_poly.entity_id
_entity_poly.type
_entity_poly.pdbx_seq_one_letter_code
_entity_poly.pdbx_strand_id
1 'polypeptide(L)'
;FDSILDLEEQFYSEGYNLGVADGARTGRIEGRIFGLEKGFEKFLEAGRLHGRAIIWQDEARTNGNERFIKHVERMATLVNPEDYITANTEEAVNDVEERIKDAKGKERIIKRILGEND
;
A
#
# COMPACT_ATOMS: atom_id res chain seq x y z
N PHE A 1 30.43 47.96 19.54
CA PHE A 1 30.75 46.82 20.41
C PHE A 1 29.50 46.04 20.78
N ASP A 2 28.33 46.68 20.93
CA ASP A 2 27.05 45.99 21.18
C ASP A 2 26.63 45.01 20.06
N SER A 3 26.95 45.28 18.80
CA SER A 3 26.61 44.37 17.69
C SER A 3 27.35 43.02 17.68
N ILE A 4 28.42 42.87 18.47
CA ILE A 4 29.14 41.60 18.65
C ILE A 4 28.48 40.75 19.74
N LEU A 5 27.85 41.37 20.73
CA LEU A 5 27.19 40.69 21.85
C LEU A 5 25.92 39.97 21.40
N ASP A 6 25.19 40.53 20.41
CA ASP A 6 23.95 39.93 19.90
C ASP A 6 24.18 39.00 18.70
N LEU A 7 25.42 38.90 18.21
CA LEU A 7 25.74 38.19 16.97
C LEU A 7 25.48 36.67 17.08
N GLU A 8 25.79 36.08 18.24
CA GLU A 8 25.54 34.66 18.51
C GLU A 8 24.03 34.37 18.53
N GLU A 9 23.25 35.21 19.21
CA GLU A 9 21.79 35.06 19.28
C GLU A 9 21.12 35.26 17.92
N GLN A 10 21.64 36.18 17.10
CA GLN A 10 21.19 36.38 15.71
C GLN A 10 21.46 35.14 14.85
N PHE A 11 22.69 34.62 14.85
CA PHE A 11 23.01 33.41 14.07
C PHE A 11 22.29 32.16 14.58
N TYR A 12 22.08 32.05 15.89
CA TYR A 12 21.28 30.97 16.46
C TYR A 12 19.83 31.03 15.97
N SER A 13 19.21 32.22 16.06
CA SER A 13 17.83 32.43 15.62
C SER A 13 17.67 32.22 14.12
N GLU A 14 18.63 32.71 13.32
CA GLU A 14 18.66 32.51 11.88
C GLU A 14 18.80 31.02 11.52
N GLY A 15 19.76 30.33 12.12
CA GLY A 15 19.97 28.89 11.90
C GLY A 15 18.76 28.05 12.34
N TYR A 16 18.11 28.39 13.46
CA TYR A 16 16.88 27.75 13.89
C TYR A 16 15.75 27.96 12.88
N ASN A 17 15.49 29.21 12.47
CA ASN A 17 14.43 29.53 11.52
C ASN A 17 14.67 28.86 10.15
N LEU A 18 15.91 28.84 9.68
CA LEU A 18 16.31 28.13 8.46
C LEU A 18 16.09 26.62 8.61
N GLY A 19 16.53 26.02 9.72
CA GLY A 19 16.35 24.60 10.00
C GLY A 19 14.89 24.19 10.10
N VAL A 20 14.04 25.00 10.75
CA VAL A 20 12.60 24.75 10.82
C VAL A 20 11.95 24.88 9.44
N ALA A 21 12.30 25.92 8.68
CA ALA A 21 11.74 26.14 7.35
C ALA A 21 12.12 25.02 6.37
N ASP A 22 13.40 24.63 6.36
CA ASP A 22 13.90 23.55 5.51
C ASP A 22 13.35 22.19 5.97
N GLY A 23 13.37 21.90 7.27
CA GLY A 23 12.81 20.68 7.83
C GLY A 23 11.31 20.51 7.51
N ALA A 24 10.53 21.59 7.59
CA ALA A 24 9.12 21.57 7.22
C ALA A 24 8.91 21.33 5.72
N ARG A 25 9.81 21.82 4.87
CA ARG A 25 9.76 21.58 3.42
C ARG A 25 10.16 20.14 3.09
N THR A 26 11.30 19.70 3.60
CA THR A 26 11.86 18.36 3.40
C THR A 26 10.92 17.29 3.92
N GLY A 27 10.37 17.45 5.13
CA GLY A 27 9.42 16.50 5.70
C GLY A 27 8.14 16.33 4.88
N ARG A 28 7.63 17.39 4.23
CA ARG A 28 6.48 17.29 3.32
C ARG A 28 6.82 16.53 2.05
N ILE A 29 8.02 16.75 1.50
CA ILE A 29 8.49 16.06 0.30
C ILE A 29 8.68 14.57 0.60
N GLU A 30 9.40 14.25 1.67
CA GLU A 30 9.65 12.89 2.11
C GLU A 30 8.35 12.15 2.41
N GLY A 31 7.43 12.76 3.15
CA GLY A 31 6.13 12.15 3.45
C GLY A 31 5.32 11.84 2.19
N ARG A 32 5.36 12.72 1.18
CA ARG A 32 4.69 12.49 -0.10
C ARG A 32 5.36 11.37 -0.90
N ILE A 33 6.69 11.35 -0.96
CA ILE A 33 7.45 10.29 -1.66
C ILE A 33 7.16 8.94 -1.00
N PHE A 34 7.30 8.86 0.32
CA PHE A 34 7.05 7.65 1.08
C PHE A 34 5.62 7.12 0.91
N GLY A 35 4.62 8.01 0.97
CA GLY A 35 3.22 7.64 0.74
C GLY A 35 2.99 7.07 -0.67
N LEU A 36 3.60 7.68 -1.69
CA LEU A 36 3.53 7.18 -3.07
C LEU A 36 4.19 5.82 -3.23
N GLU A 37 5.41 5.64 -2.69
CA GLU A 37 6.13 4.37 -2.73
C GLU A 37 5.31 3.25 -2.06
N LYS A 38 4.77 3.52 -0.87
CA LYS A 38 3.95 2.53 -0.14
C LYS A 38 2.61 2.26 -0.78
N GLY A 39 1.97 3.26 -1.37
CA GLY A 39 0.78 3.06 -2.19
C GLY A 39 1.08 2.15 -3.38
N PHE A 40 2.14 2.45 -4.12
CA PHE A 40 2.53 1.66 -5.29
C PHE A 40 2.85 0.20 -4.94
N GLU A 41 3.65 -0.05 -3.90
CA GLU A 41 3.95 -1.41 -3.42
C GLU A 41 2.67 -2.22 -3.13
N LYS A 42 1.70 -1.61 -2.46
CA LYS A 42 0.41 -2.25 -2.13
C LYS A 42 -0.41 -2.57 -3.37
N PHE A 43 -0.59 -1.59 -4.27
CA PHE A 43 -1.40 -1.78 -5.47
C PHE A 43 -0.74 -2.70 -6.50
N LEU A 44 0.59 -2.75 -6.54
CA LEU A 44 1.32 -3.74 -7.35
C LEU A 44 0.99 -5.17 -6.88
N GLU A 45 1.00 -5.42 -5.57
CA GLU A 45 0.65 -6.72 -5.01
C GLU A 45 -0.84 -7.05 -5.23
N ALA A 46 -1.73 -6.07 -5.10
CA ALA A 46 -3.13 -6.23 -5.44
C ALA A 46 -3.32 -6.63 -6.92
N GLY A 47 -2.61 -5.96 -7.84
CA GLY A 47 -2.62 -6.27 -9.26
C GLY A 47 -2.10 -7.68 -9.56
N ARG A 48 -1.04 -8.13 -8.87
CA ARG A 48 -0.54 -9.52 -8.97
C ARG A 48 -1.62 -10.52 -8.57
N LEU A 49 -2.28 -10.29 -7.43
CA LEU A 49 -3.35 -11.16 -6.95
C LEU A 49 -4.57 -11.14 -7.88
N HIS A 50 -4.91 -9.97 -8.43
CA HIS A 50 -5.98 -9.82 -9.43
C HIS A 50 -5.71 -10.63 -10.69
N GLY A 51 -4.50 -10.56 -11.24
CA GLY A 51 -4.09 -11.38 -12.38
C GLY A 51 -4.23 -12.88 -12.11
N ARG A 52 -3.81 -13.36 -10.93
CA ARG A 52 -4.03 -14.77 -10.53
C ARG A 52 -5.51 -15.11 -10.43
N ALA A 53 -6.33 -14.22 -9.86
CA ALA A 53 -7.76 -14.45 -9.73
C ALA A 53 -8.44 -14.63 -11.09
N ILE A 54 -8.05 -13.85 -12.12
CA ILE A 54 -8.56 -14.01 -13.49
C ILE A 54 -8.24 -15.40 -14.05
N ILE A 55 -6.97 -15.83 -13.95
CA ILE A 55 -6.53 -17.14 -14.46
C ILE A 55 -7.29 -18.26 -13.76
N TRP A 56 -7.39 -18.21 -12.43
CA TRP A 56 -8.08 -19.23 -11.66
C TRP A 56 -9.60 -19.20 -11.83
N GLN A 57 -10.21 -18.06 -12.18
CA GLN A 57 -11.62 -18.01 -12.55
C GLN A 57 -11.90 -18.81 -13.83
N ASP A 58 -11.02 -18.72 -14.83
CA ASP A 58 -11.14 -19.49 -16.07
C ASP A 58 -10.96 -21.00 -15.82
N GLU A 59 -9.96 -21.35 -15.00
CA GLU A 59 -9.73 -22.73 -14.58
C GLU A 59 -10.92 -23.29 -13.77
N ALA A 60 -11.47 -22.49 -12.85
CA ALA A 60 -12.62 -22.86 -12.04
C ALA A 60 -13.89 -23.08 -12.87
N ARG A 61 -14.07 -22.33 -13.97
CA ARG A 61 -15.17 -22.55 -14.92
C ARG A 61 -15.04 -23.87 -15.67
N THR A 62 -13.82 -24.29 -15.97
CA THR A 62 -13.57 -25.48 -16.79
C THR A 62 -13.60 -26.76 -15.96
N ASN A 63 -12.89 -26.79 -14.82
CA ASN A 63 -12.66 -28.00 -14.03
C ASN A 63 -12.81 -27.80 -12.51
N GLY A 64 -13.47 -26.72 -12.08
CA GLY A 64 -13.54 -26.39 -10.66
C GLY A 64 -14.52 -27.23 -9.86
N ASN A 65 -14.08 -27.70 -8.69
CA ASN A 65 -14.99 -28.20 -7.66
C ASN A 65 -15.60 -27.04 -6.85
N GLU A 66 -16.70 -27.30 -6.14
CA GLU A 66 -17.42 -26.27 -5.38
C GLU A 66 -16.53 -25.49 -4.41
N ARG A 67 -15.58 -26.17 -3.76
CA ARG A 67 -14.66 -25.56 -2.81
C ARG A 67 -13.68 -24.59 -3.49
N PHE A 68 -13.13 -24.99 -4.64
CA PHE A 68 -12.22 -24.16 -5.43
C PHE A 68 -12.96 -22.91 -5.94
N ILE A 69 -14.14 -23.09 -6.54
CA ILE A 69 -14.97 -22.01 -7.09
C ILE A 69 -15.24 -20.95 -6.00
N LYS A 70 -15.72 -21.34 -4.82
CA LYS A 70 -16.01 -20.41 -3.71
C LYS A 70 -14.79 -19.59 -3.27
N HIS A 71 -13.61 -20.22 -3.22
CA HIS A 71 -12.39 -19.51 -2.83
C HIS A 71 -11.91 -18.54 -3.90
N VAL A 72 -12.00 -18.93 -5.18
CA VAL A 72 -11.65 -18.09 -6.34
C VAL A 72 -12.59 -16.89 -6.45
N GLU A 73 -13.91 -17.10 -6.33
CA GLU A 73 -14.90 -16.01 -6.34
C GLU A 73 -14.63 -14.99 -5.23
N ARG A 74 -14.43 -15.48 -3.99
CA ARG A 74 -14.10 -14.58 -2.87
C ARG A 74 -12.79 -13.84 -3.11
N MET A 75 -11.77 -14.51 -3.65
CA MET A 75 -10.51 -13.85 -3.98
C MET A 75 -10.72 -12.75 -5.01
N ALA A 76 -11.47 -13.01 -6.08
CA ALA A 76 -11.75 -12.04 -7.13
C ALA A 76 -12.48 -10.79 -6.62
N THR A 77 -13.47 -10.94 -5.73
CA THR A 77 -14.13 -9.78 -5.09
C THR A 77 -13.16 -8.97 -4.24
N LEU A 78 -12.27 -9.63 -3.49
CA LEU A 78 -11.29 -8.93 -2.64
C LEU A 78 -10.31 -8.08 -3.46
N VAL A 79 -10.00 -8.53 -4.68
CA VAL A 79 -8.98 -7.90 -5.55
C VAL A 79 -9.55 -7.20 -6.78
N ASN A 80 -10.83 -6.88 -6.76
CA ASN A 80 -11.46 -6.12 -7.84
C ASN A 80 -10.96 -4.66 -7.82
N PRO A 81 -10.27 -4.18 -8.87
CA PRO A 81 -9.70 -2.83 -8.90
C PRO A 81 -10.74 -1.72 -8.80
N GLU A 82 -11.97 -1.96 -9.29
CA GLU A 82 -13.05 -0.96 -9.27
C GLU A 82 -13.54 -0.65 -7.86
N ASP A 83 -13.30 -1.54 -6.91
CA ASP A 83 -13.76 -1.41 -5.53
C ASP A 83 -12.73 -0.75 -4.61
N TYR A 84 -11.56 -0.35 -5.13
CA TYR A 84 -10.50 0.25 -4.32
C TYR A 84 -10.69 1.75 -4.15
N ILE A 85 -10.61 2.22 -2.91
CA ILE A 85 -10.56 3.65 -2.58
C ILE A 85 -9.11 4.11 -2.64
N THR A 86 -8.75 4.97 -3.59
CA THR A 86 -7.40 5.50 -3.76
C THR A 86 -7.17 6.82 -3.00
N ALA A 87 -7.97 7.08 -1.96
CA ALA A 87 -7.79 8.24 -1.10
C ALA A 87 -6.65 8.00 -0.10
N ASN A 88 -5.89 9.04 0.22
CA ASN A 88 -4.84 8.98 1.26
C ASN A 88 -5.44 9.22 2.66
N THR A 89 -6.50 8.51 3.02
CA THR A 89 -7.05 8.49 4.39
C THR A 89 -6.68 7.17 5.07
N GLU A 90 -6.62 7.17 6.41
CA GLU A 90 -6.27 5.97 7.18
C GLU A 90 -7.25 4.83 6.91
N GLU A 91 -8.55 5.14 6.77
CA GLU A 91 -9.59 4.16 6.48
C GLU A 91 -9.42 3.50 5.11
N ALA A 92 -9.11 4.29 4.07
CA ALA A 92 -8.89 3.79 2.73
C ALA A 92 -7.64 2.89 2.65
N VAL A 93 -6.57 3.29 3.36
CA VAL A 93 -5.34 2.48 3.46
C VAL A 93 -5.62 1.15 4.18
N ASN A 94 -6.33 1.19 5.31
CA ASN A 94 -6.67 0.00 6.08
C ASN A 94 -7.56 -0.98 5.30
N ASP A 95 -8.54 -0.48 4.54
CA ASP A 95 -9.40 -1.32 3.68
C ASP A 95 -8.57 -2.09 2.64
N VAL A 96 -7.68 -1.39 1.92
CA VAL A 96 -6.82 -2.02 0.92
C VAL A 96 -5.88 -3.05 1.57
N GLU A 97 -5.29 -2.73 2.72
CA GLU A 97 -4.42 -3.66 3.45
C GLU A 97 -5.16 -4.92 3.91
N GLU A 98 -6.36 -4.79 4.47
CA GLU A 98 -7.19 -5.92 4.91
C GLU A 98 -7.58 -6.80 3.73
N ARG A 99 -8.01 -6.20 2.62
CA ARG A 99 -8.38 -6.92 1.40
C ARG A 99 -7.20 -7.70 0.82
N ILE A 100 -6.01 -7.10 0.76
CA ILE A 100 -4.79 -7.78 0.29
C ILE A 100 -4.42 -8.94 1.23
N LYS A 101 -4.51 -8.73 2.55
CA LYS A 101 -4.21 -9.76 3.55
C LYS A 101 -5.15 -10.97 3.40
N ASP A 102 -6.44 -10.72 3.23
CA ASP A 102 -7.44 -11.75 3.01
C ASP A 102 -7.24 -12.47 1.68
N ALA A 103 -6.95 -11.73 0.61
CA ALA A 103 -6.68 -12.28 -0.71
C ALA A 103 -5.45 -13.20 -0.70
N LYS A 104 -4.36 -12.82 -0.01
CA LYS A 104 -3.20 -13.71 0.25
C LYS A 104 -3.59 -14.96 1.05
N GLY A 105 -4.58 -14.85 1.93
CA GLY A 105 -5.18 -16.00 2.61
C GLY A 105 -5.86 -16.95 1.64
N LYS A 106 -6.66 -16.43 0.70
CA LYS A 106 -7.32 -17.23 -0.34
C LYS A 106 -6.33 -17.83 -1.33
N GLU A 107 -5.33 -17.07 -1.74
CA GLU A 107 -4.25 -17.51 -2.61
C GLU A 107 -3.58 -18.79 -2.09
N ARG A 108 -3.21 -18.81 -0.81
CA ARG A 108 -2.61 -19.98 -0.16
C ARG A 108 -3.55 -21.19 -0.12
N ILE A 109 -4.85 -20.97 0.10
CA ILE A 109 -5.83 -22.05 0.09
C ILE A 109 -5.99 -22.62 -1.32
N ILE A 110 -6.08 -21.75 -2.33
CA ILE A 110 -6.23 -22.14 -3.72
C ILE A 110 -5.03 -22.95 -4.20
N LYS A 111 -3.80 -22.46 -3.99
CA LYS A 111 -2.56 -23.19 -4.30
C LYS A 111 -2.60 -24.63 -3.75
N ARG A 112 -2.99 -24.79 -2.48
CA ARG A 112 -3.12 -26.12 -1.85
C ARG A 112 -4.19 -27.00 -2.49
N ILE A 113 -5.30 -26.41 -2.97
CA ILE A 113 -6.34 -27.17 -3.69
C ILE A 113 -5.80 -27.69 -5.02
N LEU A 114 -4.99 -26.88 -5.71
CA LEU A 114 -4.36 -27.21 -6.99
C LEU A 114 -3.11 -28.11 -6.85
N GLY A 115 -2.62 -28.31 -5.62
CA GLY A 115 -1.37 -29.04 -5.38
C GLY A 115 -0.11 -28.25 -5.77
N GLU A 116 -0.22 -26.94 -5.96
CA GLU A 116 0.93 -26.04 -6.11
C GLU A 116 1.60 -25.91 -4.74
N ASN A 117 2.82 -26.45 -4.58
CA ASN A 117 3.64 -26.20 -3.40
C ASN A 117 4.16 -24.75 -3.41
N ASP A 118 4.30 -24.14 -2.22
CA ASP A 118 4.81 -22.77 -2.04
C ASP A 118 6.30 -22.63 -2.40
#